data_AF-A0A519CMK0-F1
#
_entry.id   AF-A0A519CMK0-F1
#
_cell.length_a   1.000
_cell.length_b   1.000
_cell.length_c   1.000
_cell.angle_alpha   90.00
_cell.angle_beta   90.00
_cell.angle_gamma   90.00
#
_symmetry.space_group_name_H-M   'P 1'
#
loop_
_entity.id
_entity.type
_entity.pdbx_description
1 polymer ?
#
loop_
_entity_poly.entity_id
_entity_poly.type
_entity_poly.pdbx_seq_one_letter_code
_entity_poly.pdbx_strand_id
1 'polypeptide(L)'
;MLALMFWFLGLGMGLTMAPSTTVVMDAIPEDKAGVGSATNDASREVGGALGIAIGGSALNELYQRSIVIPDGLAHFSSEINNSFPAAIRIGQKLKMEGNPAGDILIENARLAFIEGMQASSSVNIRL
;
A
#
# COMPACT_ATOMS: atom_id res chain seq x y z
N MET A 1 9.52 -15.05 -12.98
CA MET A 1 8.34 -14.16 -12.96
C MET A 1 8.72 -12.74 -12.51
N LEU A 2 9.29 -12.55 -11.31
CA LEU A 2 9.77 -11.24 -10.82
C LEU A 2 10.66 -10.47 -11.81
N ALA A 3 11.69 -11.12 -12.38
CA ALA A 3 12.58 -10.47 -13.34
C ALA A 3 11.84 -9.91 -14.58
N LEU A 4 10.81 -10.62 -15.05
CA LEU A 4 9.99 -10.17 -16.18
C LEU A 4 9.13 -8.96 -15.79
N MET A 5 8.56 -8.96 -14.57
CA MET A 5 7.78 -7.83 -14.05
C MET A 5 8.64 -6.57 -13.91
N PHE A 6 9.84 -6.69 -13.34
CA PHE A 6 10.78 -5.56 -13.22
C PHE A 6 11.26 -5.07 -14.60
N TRP A 7 11.43 -5.98 -15.55
CA TRP A 7 11.80 -5.61 -16.91
C TRP A 7 10.71 -4.77 -17.59
N PHE A 8 9.45 -5.19 -17.54
CA PHE A 8 8.33 -4.41 -18.09
C PHE A 8 8.13 -3.07 -17.36
N LEU A 9 8.26 -3.05 -16.03
CA LEU A 9 8.19 -1.82 -15.24
C LEU A 9 9.28 -0.83 -15.66
N GLY A 10 10.53 -1.28 -15.72
CA GLY A 10 11.67 -0.44 -16.11
C GLY A 10 11.56 0.05 -17.55
N LEU A 11 11.11 -0.80 -18.47
CA LEU A 11 10.86 -0.43 -19.87
C LEU A 11 9.76 0.63 -19.97
N GLY A 12 8.62 0.42 -19.32
CA GLY A 12 7.51 1.38 -19.31
C GLY A 12 7.89 2.72 -18.70
N MET A 13 8.59 2.71 -17.57
CA MET A 13 9.10 3.93 -16.93
C MET A 13 10.10 4.67 -17.84
N GLY A 14 11.03 3.96 -18.49
CA GLY A 14 12.00 4.56 -19.40
C GLY A 14 11.34 5.22 -20.62
N LEU A 15 10.33 4.56 -21.18
CA LEU A 15 9.58 5.05 -22.35
C LEU A 15 8.65 6.22 -22.03
N THR A 16 8.24 6.42 -20.78
CA THR A 16 7.27 7.46 -20.40
C THR A 16 7.89 8.62 -19.65
N MET A 17 8.77 8.37 -18.67
CA MET A 17 9.33 9.43 -17.82
C MET A 17 10.28 10.34 -18.56
N ALA A 18 11.21 9.79 -19.35
CA ALA A 18 12.21 10.58 -20.07
C ALA A 18 11.57 11.54 -21.10
N PRO A 19 10.76 11.07 -22.07
CA PRO A 19 10.13 11.97 -23.05
C PRO A 19 9.08 12.90 -22.43
N SER A 20 8.31 12.48 -21.42
CA SER A 20 7.37 13.40 -20.74
C SER A 20 8.10 14.56 -20.08
N THR A 21 9.24 14.30 -19.44
CA THR A 21 10.03 15.36 -18.80
C THR A 21 10.61 16.30 -19.85
N THR A 22 11.17 15.75 -20.95
CA THR A 22 11.69 16.56 -22.06
C THR A 22 10.61 17.43 -22.68
N VAL A 23 9.43 16.88 -22.99
CA VAL A 23 8.32 17.64 -23.59
C VAL A 23 7.81 18.74 -22.66
N VAL A 24 7.72 18.47 -21.35
CA VAL A 24 7.33 19.49 -20.37
C VAL A 24 8.36 20.61 -20.30
N MET A 25 9.65 20.29 -20.31
CA MET A 25 10.72 21.29 -20.17
C MET A 25 10.99 22.06 -21.48
N ASP A 26 10.84 21.44 -22.65
CA ASP A 26 10.96 22.09 -23.96
C ASP A 26 9.89 23.17 -24.19
N ALA A 27 8.73 23.05 -23.54
CA ALA A 27 7.66 24.04 -23.61
C ALA A 27 7.91 25.27 -22.71
N ILE A 28 8.97 25.28 -21.90
CA ILE A 28 9.24 26.29 -20.87
C ILE A 28 10.41 27.19 -21.31
N PRO A 29 10.23 28.52 -21.34
CA PRO A 29 11.32 29.46 -21.60
C PRO A 29 12.52 29.24 -20.66
N GLU A 30 13.75 29.40 -21.16
CA GLU A 30 14.97 29.13 -20.38
C GLU A 30 15.06 29.92 -19.07
N ASP A 31 14.57 31.16 -19.04
CA ASP A 31 14.51 32.01 -17.85
C ASP A 31 13.53 31.49 -16.78
N LYS A 32 12.67 30.53 -17.14
CA LYS A 32 11.67 29.89 -16.26
C LYS A 32 11.91 28.40 -16.05
N ALA A 33 13.03 27.85 -16.53
CA ALA A 33 13.36 26.43 -16.37
C ALA A 33 13.34 25.98 -14.90
N GLY A 34 13.75 26.84 -13.97
CA GLY A 34 13.66 26.55 -12.52
C GLY A 34 12.23 26.33 -12.02
N VAL A 35 11.27 27.12 -12.52
CA VAL A 35 9.83 26.97 -12.19
C VAL A 35 9.27 25.70 -12.83
N GLY A 36 9.72 25.37 -14.05
CA GLY A 36 9.36 24.14 -14.75
C GLY A 36 9.78 22.88 -14.02
N SER A 37 11.05 22.82 -13.60
CA SER A 37 11.57 21.68 -12.84
C SER A 37 10.82 21.50 -11.53
N ALA A 38 10.62 22.58 -10.77
CA ALA A 38 9.89 22.53 -9.51
C ALA A 38 8.44 22.01 -9.67
N THR A 39 7.77 22.37 -10.77
CA THR A 39 6.41 21.90 -11.06
C THR A 39 6.39 20.41 -11.43
N ASN A 40 7.37 19.95 -12.21
CA ASN A 40 7.52 18.53 -12.55
C ASN A 40 7.80 17.68 -11.31
N ASP A 41 8.66 18.15 -10.41
CA ASP A 41 8.95 17.45 -9.15
C ASP A 41 7.72 17.41 -8.23
N ALA A 42 7.02 18.53 -8.07
CA ALA A 42 5.76 18.57 -7.33
C ALA A 42 4.72 17.58 -7.91
N SER A 43 4.63 17.48 -9.23
CA SER A 43 3.71 16.53 -9.89
C SER A 43 4.07 15.08 -9.57
N ARG A 44 5.36 14.75 -9.51
CA ARG A 44 5.85 13.41 -9.13
C ARG A 44 5.59 13.12 -7.65
N GLU A 45 5.79 14.10 -6.77
CA GLU A 45 5.51 13.97 -5.34
C GLU A 45 4.02 13.74 -5.09
N VAL A 46 3.15 14.50 -5.75
CA VAL A 46 1.68 14.34 -5.67
C VAL A 46 1.27 12.96 -6.21
N GLY A 47 1.80 12.56 -7.36
CA GLY A 47 1.54 11.23 -7.94
C GLY A 47 1.99 10.10 -7.00
N GLY A 48 3.16 10.22 -6.38
CA GLY A 48 3.67 9.28 -5.39
C GLY A 48 2.80 9.19 -4.14
N ALA A 49 2.41 10.33 -3.57
CA ALA A 49 1.53 10.40 -2.41
C ALA A 49 0.16 9.78 -2.70
N LEU A 50 -0.42 10.07 -3.87
CA LEU A 50 -1.68 9.48 -4.30
C LEU A 50 -1.57 7.96 -4.47
N GLY A 51 -0.49 7.47 -5.10
CA GLY A 51 -0.24 6.04 -5.24
C GLY A 51 -0.16 5.31 -3.89
N ILE A 52 0.54 5.92 -2.91
CA ILE A 52 0.61 5.39 -1.53
C ILE A 52 -0.78 5.36 -0.89
N ALA A 53 -1.56 6.43 -1.03
CA ALA A 53 -2.90 6.52 -0.44
C ALA A 53 -3.87 5.48 -1.02
N ILE A 54 -3.88 5.30 -2.36
CA ILE A 54 -4.72 4.31 -3.04
C ILE A 54 -4.29 2.90 -2.64
N GLY A 55 -2.99 2.60 -2.69
CA GLY A 55 -2.45 1.29 -2.32
C GLY A 55 -2.75 0.92 -0.86
N GLY A 56 -2.58 1.87 0.05
CA GLY A 56 -2.91 1.71 1.47
C GLY A 56 -4.41 1.51 1.72
N SER A 57 -5.26 2.25 1.00
CA SER A 57 -6.72 2.12 1.10
C SER A 57 -7.19 0.73 0.64
N ALA A 58 -6.70 0.27 -0.52
CA ALA A 58 -7.01 -1.05 -1.04
C ALA A 58 -6.53 -2.16 -0.10
N LEU A 59 -5.29 -2.06 0.41
CA LEU A 59 -4.75 -3.00 1.40
C LEU A 59 -5.65 -3.06 2.63
N ASN A 60 -6.02 -1.91 3.19
CA ASN A 60 -6.84 -1.82 4.39
C ASN A 60 -8.24 -2.41 4.18
N GLU A 61 -8.87 -2.14 3.04
CA GLU A 61 -10.17 -2.72 2.70
C GLU A 61 -10.11 -4.25 2.58
N LEU A 62 -9.06 -4.77 1.93
CA LEU A 62 -8.86 -6.21 1.78
C LEU A 62 -8.55 -6.88 3.12
N TYR A 63 -7.74 -6.24 3.96
CA TYR A 63 -7.49 -6.69 5.34
C TYR A 63 -8.80 -6.83 6.13
N GLN A 64 -9.67 -5.81 6.09
CA GLN A 64 -10.97 -5.82 6.76
C GLN A 64 -11.90 -6.92 6.26
N ARG A 65 -11.80 -7.30 4.98
CA ARG A 65 -12.59 -8.39 4.39
C ARG A 65 -12.06 -9.78 4.75
N SER A 66 -10.75 -9.92 4.93
CA SER A 66 -10.09 -11.22 5.14
C SER A 66 -9.83 -11.57 6.60
N ILE A 67 -9.82 -10.60 7.51
CA ILE A 67 -9.50 -10.86 8.92
C ILE A 67 -10.56 -11.76 9.57
N VAL A 68 -10.12 -12.89 10.11
CA VAL A 68 -10.97 -13.80 10.89
C VAL A 68 -10.73 -13.57 12.38
N ILE A 69 -11.78 -13.16 13.08
CA ILE A 69 -11.72 -12.86 14.51
C ILE A 69 -12.11 -14.11 15.31
N PRO A 70 -11.26 -14.61 16.22
CA PRO A 70 -11.59 -15.75 17.07
C PRO A 70 -12.81 -15.50 17.96
N ASP A 71 -13.54 -16.58 18.27
CA ASP A 71 -14.68 -16.54 19.18
C ASP A 71 -14.27 -15.98 20.56
N GLY A 72 -15.17 -15.18 21.16
CA GLY A 72 -14.91 -14.48 22.43
C GLY A 72 -14.17 -13.15 22.31
N LEU A 73 -13.70 -12.76 21.10
CA LEU A 73 -13.05 -11.46 20.86
C LEU A 73 -13.95 -10.44 20.14
N ALA A 74 -15.25 -10.71 20.04
CA ALA A 74 -16.22 -9.83 19.38
C ALA A 74 -16.22 -8.39 19.94
N HIS A 75 -15.91 -8.24 21.22
CA HIS A 75 -15.84 -6.92 21.86
C HIS A 75 -14.66 -6.07 21.35
N PHE A 76 -13.61 -6.71 20.79
CA PHE A 76 -12.46 -6.05 20.19
C PHE A 76 -12.61 -5.90 18.67
N SER A 77 -13.73 -6.33 18.09
CA SER A 77 -13.88 -6.46 16.64
C SER A 77 -13.61 -5.17 15.88
N SER A 78 -14.03 -4.02 16.40
CA SER A 78 -13.75 -2.72 15.78
C SER A 78 -12.25 -2.39 15.76
N GLU A 79 -11.54 -2.61 16.87
CA GLU A 79 -10.09 -2.37 16.94
C GLU A 79 -9.32 -3.33 16.03
N ILE A 80 -9.71 -4.61 16.02
CA ILE A 80 -9.08 -5.65 15.20
C ILE A 80 -9.29 -5.36 13.70
N ASN A 81 -10.52 -5.06 13.27
CA ASN A 81 -10.83 -4.81 11.87
C ASN A 81 -10.14 -3.56 11.33
N ASN A 82 -10.11 -2.47 12.11
CA ASN A 82 -9.61 -1.19 11.61
C ASN A 82 -8.08 -1.09 11.58
N SER A 83 -7.36 -2.05 12.18
CA SER A 83 -5.92 -1.92 12.34
C SER A 83 -5.22 -3.26 12.58
N PHE A 84 -4.42 -3.69 11.60
CA PHE A 84 -3.48 -4.81 11.76
C PHE A 84 -2.58 -4.65 13.01
N PRO A 85 -1.92 -3.50 13.25
CA PRO A 85 -1.15 -3.30 14.48
C PRO A 85 -1.97 -3.48 15.77
N ALA A 86 -3.24 -3.06 15.78
CA ALA A 86 -4.11 -3.26 16.94
C ALA A 86 -4.42 -4.75 17.15
N ALA A 87 -4.71 -5.50 16.09
CA ALA A 87 -4.89 -6.96 16.16
C ALA A 87 -3.66 -7.67 16.74
N ILE A 88 -2.45 -7.28 16.31
CA ILE A 88 -1.19 -7.84 16.85
C ILE A 88 -1.03 -7.50 18.34
N ARG A 89 -1.25 -6.24 18.74
CA ARG A 89 -1.15 -5.80 20.14
C ARG A 89 -2.14 -6.55 21.05
N ILE A 90 -3.39 -6.71 20.61
CA ILE A 90 -4.43 -7.42 21.34
C ILE A 90 -4.06 -8.91 21.45
N GLY A 91 -3.65 -9.54 20.34
CA GLY A 91 -3.23 -10.94 20.34
C GLY A 91 -2.02 -11.20 21.25
N GLN A 92 -1.04 -10.30 21.27
CA GLN A 92 0.11 -10.37 22.17
C GLN A 92 -0.31 -10.28 23.64
N LYS A 93 -1.23 -9.37 23.98
CA LYS A 93 -1.77 -9.25 25.33
C LYS A 93 -2.48 -10.53 25.78
N LEU A 94 -3.35 -11.08 24.94
CA LEU A 94 -4.07 -12.34 25.20
C LEU A 94 -3.11 -13.51 25.40
N LYS A 95 -2.04 -13.58 24.60
CA LYS A 95 -1.00 -14.59 24.75
C LYS A 95 -0.30 -14.50 26.11
N MET A 96 0.00 -13.30 26.59
CA MET A 96 0.60 -13.09 27.92
C MET A 96 -0.34 -13.49 29.05
N GLU A 97 -1.65 -13.37 28.85
CA GLU A 97 -2.69 -13.80 29.79
C GLU A 97 -2.95 -15.33 29.74
N GLY A 98 -2.22 -16.07 28.90
CA GLY A 98 -2.40 -17.51 28.71
C GLY A 98 -3.62 -17.90 27.86
N ASN A 99 -4.22 -16.94 27.16
CA ASN A 99 -5.37 -17.21 26.29
C ASN A 99 -4.90 -17.69 24.90
N PRO A 100 -5.25 -18.92 24.49
CA PRO A 100 -4.83 -19.49 23.20
C PRO A 100 -5.38 -18.73 21.99
N ALA A 101 -6.45 -17.95 22.14
CA ALA A 101 -6.98 -17.09 21.09
C ALA A 101 -5.98 -16.00 20.65
N GLY A 102 -5.00 -15.66 21.49
CA GLY A 102 -3.98 -14.67 21.16
C GLY A 102 -3.09 -15.08 19.98
N ASP A 103 -2.62 -16.33 19.96
CA ASP A 103 -1.80 -16.86 18.86
C ASP A 103 -2.63 -17.00 17.57
N ILE A 104 -3.90 -17.43 17.69
CA ILE A 104 -4.82 -17.55 16.54
C ILE A 104 -5.09 -16.17 15.92
N LEU A 105 -5.35 -15.15 16.74
CA LEU A 105 -5.60 -13.80 16.26
C LEU A 105 -4.37 -13.21 15.53
N ILE A 106 -3.17 -13.42 16.08
CA ILE A 106 -1.93 -12.94 15.44
C ILE A 106 -1.75 -13.57 14.06
N GLU A 107 -2.00 -14.87 13.95
CA GLU A 107 -1.84 -15.59 12.69
C GLU A 107 -2.89 -15.14 11.65
N ASN A 108 -4.15 -15.06 12.04
CA ASN A 108 -5.21 -14.56 11.15
C ASN A 108 -4.93 -13.12 10.69
N ALA A 109 -4.43 -12.27 11.58
CA ALA A 109 -4.03 -10.91 11.24
C ALA A 109 -2.90 -10.86 10.21
N ARG A 110 -1.88 -11.73 10.35
CA ARG A 110 -0.78 -11.81 9.39
C ARG A 110 -1.25 -12.30 8.03
N LEU A 111 -2.07 -13.36 8.00
CA LEU A 111 -2.62 -13.90 6.77
C LEU A 111 -3.46 -12.85 6.02
N ALA A 112 -4.38 -12.19 6.72
CA ALA A 112 -5.21 -11.14 6.13
C ALA A 112 -4.38 -9.94 5.63
N PHE A 113 -3.31 -9.56 6.34
CA PHE A 113 -2.44 -8.47 5.92
C PHE A 113 -1.61 -8.83 4.68
N ILE A 114 -1.08 -10.06 4.62
CA ILE A 114 -0.34 -10.56 3.45
C ILE A 114 -1.26 -10.66 2.23
N GLU A 115 -2.49 -11.16 2.41
CA GLU A 115 -3.49 -11.21 1.36
C GLU A 115 -3.82 -9.80 0.85
N GLY A 116 -4.08 -8.87 1.76
CA GLY A 116 -4.32 -7.46 1.41
C GLY A 116 -3.15 -6.82 0.66
N MET A 117 -1.91 -7.13 1.03
CA MET A 117 -0.71 -6.64 0.35
C MET A 117 -0.55 -7.21 -1.07
N GLN A 118 -0.81 -8.51 -1.24
CA GLN A 118 -0.73 -9.16 -2.54
C GLN A 118 -1.84 -8.67 -3.48
N ALA A 119 -3.06 -8.56 -2.96
CA ALA A 119 -4.20 -8.12 -3.76
C ALA A 119 -4.15 -6.62 -4.07
N SER A 120 -3.70 -5.74 -3.16
CA SER A 120 -3.51 -4.31 -3.47
C SER A 120 -2.44 -4.07 -4.54
N SER A 121 -1.41 -4.93 -4.59
CA SER A 121 -0.44 -4.93 -5.68
C SER A 121 -1.06 -5.29 -7.05
N SER A 122 -2.16 -6.07 -7.05
CA SER A 122 -2.91 -6.44 -8.25
C SER A 122 -3.98 -5.42 -8.67
N VAL A 123 -4.45 -4.57 -7.74
CA VAL A 123 -5.43 -3.49 -8.03
C VAL A 123 -4.87 -2.46 -9.02
N ASN A 124 -3.55 -2.25 -9.03
CA ASN A 124 -2.89 -1.39 -10.02
C ASN A 124 -2.88 -1.94 -11.46
N ILE A 125 -3.24 -3.22 -11.67
CA ILE A 125 -3.15 -3.89 -12.99
C ILE A 125 -4.53 -4.05 -13.65
N ARG A 126 -5.63 -3.79 -12.91
CA ARG A 126 -7.01 -3.96 -13.41
C ARG A 126 -7.74 -2.64 -13.72
N LEU A 127 -7.02 -1.53 -13.79
CA LEU A 127 -7.53 -0.22 -14.23
C LEU A 127 -6.86 0.20 -15.53
#